data_AF-A0A1V5WXJ7-F1
#
_entry.id   AF-A0A1V5WXJ7-F1
#
_cell.length_a   1.000
_cell.length_b   1.000
_cell.length_c   1.000
_cell.angle_alpha   90.00
_cell.angle_beta   90.00
_cell.angle_gamma   90.00
#
_symmetry.space_group_name_H-M   'P 1'
#
loop_
_entity.id
_entity.type
_entity.pdbx_description
1 polymer ?
#
loop_
_entity_poly.entity_id
_entity_poly.type
_entity_poly.pdbx_seq_one_letter_code
_entity_poly.pdbx_strand_id
1 'polypeptide(L)'
;MKTSVMVKRFAQHIFILPLVIGLSFIFIPIGLVVFVISLSVVLFLKHSISNDIMKDAEINKDLFIRIRKMVSKRVTKEDIINDLSGACDEKSVDKMIYYFRDTSMTSLTTTLIAFAILFVILMATGGAEKPVIYLYPEKETDVLVELDYQGKIIADYPDYDEEIGGWSVTAYPDGKVVDKRDGKEYEYIFWEGEFNKKVNWDLSTGFAVKGEDTREFLQNKLSLMGMTPKEYNEFIVYWYPRMKNNPYNLIHFAGKEYVDSAPLNITPKPDSVLRVFMVYKPLNHKVDIVEQEIIPFERKGFTVVEWGGTEL
;
A
#
# COMPACT_ATOMS: atom_id res chain seq x y z
N MET A 1 11.88 -6.96 -12.68
CA MET A 1 13.11 -6.70 -11.88
C MET A 1 13.86 -5.38 -12.21
N LYS A 2 13.99 -4.94 -13.48
CA LYS A 2 14.77 -3.72 -13.81
C LYS A 2 14.07 -2.39 -13.50
N THR A 3 12.74 -2.33 -13.48
CA THR A 3 11.97 -1.08 -13.37
C THR A 3 11.87 -0.51 -11.95
N SER A 4 11.68 -1.34 -10.91
CA SER A 4 11.61 -0.85 -9.52
C SER A 4 12.99 -0.46 -8.97
N VAL A 5 14.04 -1.17 -9.37
CA VAL A 5 15.44 -0.78 -9.10
C VAL A 5 15.82 0.50 -9.86
N MET A 6 15.27 0.70 -11.06
CA MET A 6 15.46 1.92 -11.85
C MET A 6 14.75 3.12 -11.20
N VAL A 7 13.55 2.97 -10.65
CA VAL A 7 12.84 4.02 -9.90
C VAL A 7 13.57 4.37 -8.59
N LYS A 8 14.07 3.39 -7.83
CA LYS A 8 14.90 3.63 -6.64
C LYS A 8 16.25 4.29 -6.98
N ARG A 9 16.89 3.92 -8.10
CA ARG A 9 18.10 4.60 -8.62
C ARG A 9 17.82 6.00 -9.17
N PHE A 10 16.65 6.24 -9.74
CA PHE A 10 16.24 7.55 -10.25
C PHE A 10 15.97 8.53 -9.11
N ALA A 11 15.34 8.07 -8.02
CA ALA A 11 15.20 8.84 -6.79
C ALA A 11 16.59 9.22 -6.21
N GLN A 12 17.55 8.29 -6.16
CA GLN A 12 18.92 8.60 -5.75
C GLN A 12 19.64 9.56 -6.71
N HIS A 13 19.44 9.48 -8.02
CA HIS A 13 20.05 10.42 -8.97
C HIS A 13 19.45 11.83 -8.94
N ILE A 14 18.16 11.98 -8.63
CA ILE A 14 17.53 13.30 -8.40
C ILE A 14 18.15 13.99 -7.17
N PHE A 15 18.53 13.22 -6.14
CA PHE A 15 19.20 13.74 -4.94
C PHE A 15 20.72 13.91 -5.07
N ILE A 16 21.40 13.23 -6.01
CA ILE A 16 22.85 13.33 -6.24
C ILE A 16 23.22 14.36 -7.32
N LEU A 17 22.29 14.72 -8.22
CA LEU A 17 22.55 15.72 -9.25
C LEU A 17 22.98 17.11 -8.71
N PRO A 18 22.56 17.57 -7.52
CA PRO A 18 23.08 18.81 -6.97
C PRO A 18 24.53 18.69 -6.45
N LEU A 19 25.03 17.48 -6.19
CA LEU A 19 26.32 17.26 -5.53
C LEU A 19 27.50 17.05 -6.50
N VAL A 20 27.25 16.49 -7.70
CA VAL A 20 28.32 16.25 -8.69
C VAL A 20 28.54 17.46 -9.63
N ILE A 21 27.60 18.41 -9.68
CA ILE A 21 27.72 19.66 -10.46
C ILE A 21 28.57 20.72 -9.72
N GLY A 22 29.13 20.38 -8.55
CA GLY A 22 30.05 21.25 -7.80
C GLY A 22 31.47 21.36 -8.38
N LEU A 23 31.87 20.49 -9.32
CA LEU A 23 33.25 20.42 -9.81
C LEU A 23 33.29 20.10 -11.31
N SER A 24 32.94 21.08 -12.16
CA SER A 24 33.55 21.34 -13.48
C SER A 24 32.71 22.38 -14.23
N PHE A 25 33.15 23.63 -14.18
CA PHE A 25 32.70 24.66 -15.11
C PHE A 25 33.15 24.30 -16.54
N ILE A 26 32.26 23.71 -17.34
CA ILE A 26 32.30 23.83 -18.79
C ILE A 26 30.89 24.19 -19.23
N PHE A 27 30.77 25.37 -19.85
CA PHE A 27 29.55 26.02 -20.28
C PHE A 27 28.65 25.10 -21.12
N ILE A 28 27.69 24.43 -20.48
CA ILE A 28 26.48 23.94 -21.16
C ILE A 28 25.41 25.02 -20.90
N PRO A 29 24.79 25.61 -21.93
CA PRO A 29 23.71 26.55 -21.74
C PRO A 29 22.62 25.89 -20.89
N ILE A 30 22.20 26.54 -19.80
CA ILE A 30 21.14 26.06 -18.90
C ILE A 30 19.88 25.70 -19.70
N GLY A 31 19.61 26.41 -20.81
CA GLY A 31 18.54 26.09 -21.75
C GLY A 31 18.65 24.70 -22.41
N LEU A 32 19.86 24.20 -22.68
CA LEU A 32 20.07 22.87 -23.26
C LEU A 32 19.84 21.77 -22.22
N VAL A 33 20.23 21.99 -20.96
CA VAL A 33 19.97 21.06 -19.84
C VAL A 33 18.47 20.97 -19.57
N VAL A 34 17.77 22.11 -19.54
CA VAL A 34 16.30 22.17 -19.38
C VAL A 34 15.58 21.56 -20.58
N PHE A 35 16.09 21.73 -21.81
CA PHE A 35 15.54 21.10 -23.01
C PHE A 35 15.72 19.58 -23.00
N VAL A 36 16.88 19.07 -22.57
CA VAL A 36 17.15 17.63 -22.50
C VAL A 36 16.31 16.97 -21.38
N ILE A 37 16.16 17.61 -20.23
CA ILE A 37 15.30 17.11 -19.14
C ILE A 37 13.83 17.13 -19.54
N SER A 38 13.35 18.22 -20.15
CA SER A 38 11.96 18.32 -20.61
C SER A 38 11.65 17.35 -21.75
N LEU A 39 12.57 17.16 -22.71
CA LEU A 39 12.42 16.18 -23.78
C LEU A 39 12.48 14.74 -23.24
N SER A 40 13.31 14.46 -22.23
CA SER A 40 13.38 13.14 -21.58
C SER A 40 12.11 12.82 -20.79
N VAL A 41 11.55 13.81 -20.08
CA VAL A 41 10.26 13.69 -19.37
C VAL A 41 9.11 13.53 -20.37
N VAL A 42 9.09 14.31 -21.47
CA VAL A 42 8.05 14.20 -22.50
C VAL A 42 8.14 12.86 -23.25
N LEU A 43 9.35 12.36 -23.55
CA LEU A 43 9.52 11.05 -24.19
C LEU A 43 9.17 9.90 -23.23
N PHE A 44 9.49 10.03 -21.94
CA PHE A 44 9.08 9.08 -20.90
C PHE A 44 7.56 9.07 -20.69
N LEU A 45 6.94 10.26 -20.65
CA LEU A 45 5.49 10.42 -20.60
C LEU A 45 4.84 9.87 -21.87
N LYS A 46 5.37 10.16 -23.06
CA LYS A 46 4.84 9.64 -24.34
C LYS A 46 4.96 8.12 -24.42
N HIS A 47 6.04 7.54 -23.90
CA HIS A 47 6.23 6.09 -23.82
C HIS A 47 5.30 5.45 -22.78
N SER A 48 5.08 6.08 -21.62
CA SER A 48 4.19 5.60 -20.56
C SER A 48 2.69 5.77 -20.90
N ILE A 49 2.32 6.88 -21.55
CA ILE A 49 0.95 7.20 -22.00
C ILE A 49 0.53 6.30 -23.17
N SER A 50 1.49 5.83 -23.98
CA SER A 50 1.22 5.00 -25.16
C SER A 50 0.75 3.59 -24.84
N ASN A 51 0.97 3.07 -23.62
CA ASN A 51 0.78 1.64 -23.39
C ASN A 51 -0.52 1.24 -22.69
N ASP A 52 -1.13 2.01 -21.77
CA ASP A 52 -2.36 1.49 -21.10
C ASP A 52 -3.40 2.51 -20.60
N ILE A 53 -3.16 3.83 -20.64
CA ILE A 53 -3.98 4.79 -19.86
C ILE A 53 -5.09 5.51 -20.69
N MET A 54 -5.16 5.32 -22.01
CA MET A 54 -6.10 6.06 -22.86
C MET A 54 -7.55 5.54 -22.91
N LYS A 55 -7.97 4.62 -22.01
CA LYS A 55 -9.33 4.04 -22.05
C LYS A 55 -10.42 4.80 -21.28
N ASP A 56 -10.09 5.63 -20.28
CA ASP A 56 -11.09 6.41 -19.53
C ASP A 56 -10.95 7.92 -19.76
N ALA A 57 -11.46 8.37 -20.91
CA ALA A 57 -11.38 9.75 -21.38
C ALA A 57 -12.30 10.75 -20.62
N GLU A 58 -13.17 10.27 -19.73
CA GLU A 58 -14.22 11.10 -19.09
C GLU A 58 -13.79 11.69 -17.74
N ILE A 59 -13.08 10.91 -16.91
CA ILE A 59 -12.45 11.37 -15.65
C ILE A 59 -11.38 12.45 -15.92
N ASN A 60 -10.74 12.38 -17.08
CA ASN A 60 -9.64 13.25 -17.48
C ASN A 60 -10.11 14.70 -17.78
N LYS A 61 -11.36 14.91 -18.22
CA LYS A 61 -11.85 16.25 -18.59
C LYS A 61 -12.12 17.15 -17.40
N ASP A 62 -12.75 16.63 -16.35
CA ASP A 62 -13.08 17.43 -15.16
C ASP A 62 -11.81 17.77 -14.36
N LEU A 63 -10.87 16.83 -14.29
CA LEU A 63 -9.55 17.04 -13.71
C LEU A 63 -8.75 18.12 -14.47
N PHE A 64 -8.76 18.09 -15.80
CA PHE A 64 -8.14 19.13 -16.64
C PHE A 64 -8.77 20.52 -16.42
N ILE A 65 -10.10 20.59 -16.25
CA ILE A 65 -10.81 21.85 -15.99
C ILE A 65 -10.45 22.41 -14.61
N ARG A 66 -10.36 21.56 -13.58
CA ARG A 66 -9.96 21.95 -12.22
C ARG A 66 -8.50 22.44 -12.16
N ILE A 67 -7.59 21.73 -12.84
CA ILE A 67 -6.18 22.14 -12.96
C ILE A 67 -6.03 23.48 -13.70
N ARG A 68 -6.79 23.67 -14.79
CA ARG A 68 -6.82 24.95 -15.52
C ARG A 68 -7.30 26.11 -14.65
N LYS A 69 -8.20 25.85 -13.69
CA LYS A 69 -8.72 26.84 -12.74
C LYS A 69 -7.66 27.22 -11.70
N MET A 70 -6.92 26.24 -11.15
CA MET A 70 -5.82 26.44 -10.20
C MET A 70 -4.66 27.28 -10.76
N VAL A 71 -4.32 27.12 -12.04
CA VAL A 71 -3.27 27.91 -12.71
C VAL A 71 -3.71 29.36 -12.96
N SER A 72 -5.01 29.66 -12.92
CA SER A 72 -5.56 30.93 -13.41
C SER A 72 -5.80 32.02 -12.36
N LYS A 73 -5.86 31.72 -11.06
CA LYS A 73 -6.02 32.73 -9.99
C LYS A 73 -5.30 32.30 -8.71
N ARG A 74 -4.77 33.28 -7.96
CA ARG A 74 -4.11 33.11 -6.65
C ARG A 74 -4.98 32.27 -5.70
N VAL A 75 -4.65 30.99 -5.59
CA VAL A 75 -5.28 30.03 -4.67
C VAL A 75 -4.66 30.22 -3.27
N THR A 76 -5.48 30.23 -2.22
CA THR A 76 -5.01 30.36 -0.83
C THR A 76 -4.64 29.00 -0.22
N LYS A 77 -3.91 29.00 0.91
CA LYS A 77 -3.50 27.76 1.61
C LYS A 77 -4.73 26.91 1.98
N GLU A 78 -5.79 27.55 2.46
CA GLU A 78 -7.07 26.90 2.79
C GLU A 78 -7.74 26.23 1.58
N ASP A 79 -7.66 26.81 0.38
CA ASP A 79 -8.27 26.23 -0.83
C ASP A 79 -7.55 24.92 -1.24
N ILE A 80 -6.22 24.89 -1.17
CA ILE A 80 -5.40 23.70 -1.47
C ILE A 80 -5.63 22.60 -0.43
N ILE A 81 -5.73 22.97 0.84
CA ILE A 81 -6.00 22.02 1.93
C ILE A 81 -7.39 21.39 1.77
N ASN A 82 -8.40 22.19 1.41
CA ASN A 82 -9.75 21.68 1.19
C ASN A 82 -9.82 20.77 -0.05
N ASP A 83 -9.16 21.14 -1.15
CA ASP A 83 -9.16 20.36 -2.39
C ASP A 83 -8.33 19.07 -2.32
N LEU A 84 -7.31 19.00 -1.45
CA LEU A 84 -6.45 17.83 -1.24
C LEU A 84 -6.78 17.04 0.04
N SER A 85 -7.80 17.46 0.78
CA SER A 85 -8.24 16.78 2.00
C SER A 85 -8.61 15.32 1.71
N GLY A 86 -7.86 14.39 2.31
CA GLY A 86 -8.01 12.93 2.10
C GLY A 86 -7.07 12.31 1.06
N ALA A 87 -6.19 13.08 0.42
CA ALA A 87 -5.17 12.60 -0.52
C ALA A 87 -3.71 12.79 -0.04
N CYS A 88 -3.46 13.68 0.91
CA CYS A 88 -2.14 13.90 1.53
C CYS A 88 -2.29 14.42 2.96
N ASP A 89 -1.31 14.15 3.83
CA ASP A 89 -1.25 14.71 5.17
C ASP A 89 -0.83 16.19 5.16
N GLU A 90 -1.23 16.93 6.20
CA GLU A 90 -1.00 18.38 6.33
C GLU A 90 0.49 18.76 6.28
N LYS A 91 1.38 17.86 6.74
CA LYS A 91 2.84 18.06 6.73
C LYS A 91 3.41 17.97 5.32
N SER A 92 2.88 17.07 4.49
CA SER A 92 3.20 16.97 3.06
C SER A 92 2.71 18.20 2.28
N VAL A 93 1.55 18.76 2.65
CA VAL A 93 1.04 20.02 2.08
C VAL A 93 1.89 21.22 2.50
N ASP A 94 2.30 21.31 3.76
CA ASP A 94 3.21 22.37 4.23
C ASP A 94 4.58 22.32 3.56
N LYS A 95 5.09 21.11 3.31
CA LYS A 95 6.35 20.92 2.58
C LYS A 95 6.22 21.34 1.12
N MET A 96 5.10 21.02 0.46
CA MET A 96 4.77 21.56 -0.87
C MET A 96 4.77 23.09 -0.86
N ILE A 97 4.03 23.71 0.06
CA ILE A 97 3.90 25.17 0.15
C ILE A 97 5.27 25.84 0.36
N TYR A 98 6.13 25.25 1.21
CA TYR A 98 7.50 25.69 1.39
C TYR A 98 8.29 25.65 0.08
N TYR A 99 8.23 24.51 -0.65
CA TYR A 99 8.89 24.38 -1.95
C TYR A 99 8.35 25.37 -2.99
N PHE A 100 7.05 25.66 -3.01
CA PHE A 100 6.42 26.65 -3.88
C PHE A 100 6.80 28.10 -3.55
N ARG A 101 7.08 28.40 -2.27
CA ARG A 101 7.35 29.77 -1.80
C ARG A 101 8.81 30.19 -1.98
N ASP A 102 9.74 29.23 -1.94
CA ASP A 102 11.19 29.49 -1.98
C ASP A 102 11.80 29.43 -3.41
N THR A 103 11.03 28.99 -4.40
CA THR A 103 11.52 28.94 -5.79
C THR A 103 11.19 30.22 -6.56
N SER A 104 12.22 30.99 -6.94
CA SER A 104 12.13 32.11 -7.89
C SER A 104 11.94 31.63 -9.34
N MET A 105 10.92 30.79 -9.57
CA MET A 105 10.81 29.95 -10.75
C MET A 105 9.67 30.40 -11.65
N THR A 106 9.96 30.53 -12.94
CA THR A 106 8.98 30.89 -13.98
C THR A 106 7.81 29.90 -13.97
N SER A 107 6.58 30.40 -14.18
CA SER A 107 5.31 29.68 -13.98
C SER A 107 5.22 28.28 -14.59
N LEU A 108 6.01 27.99 -15.62
CA LEU A 108 6.04 26.69 -16.29
C LEU A 108 6.69 25.59 -15.43
N THR A 109 7.77 25.93 -14.70
CA THR A 109 8.54 24.95 -13.92
C THR A 109 7.84 24.55 -12.62
N THR A 110 7.19 25.50 -11.94
CA THR A 110 6.29 25.20 -10.81
C THR A 110 5.10 24.35 -11.25
N THR A 111 4.54 24.58 -12.43
CA THR A 111 3.43 23.76 -12.97
C THR A 111 3.88 22.33 -13.27
N LEU A 112 5.07 22.13 -13.84
CA LEU A 112 5.65 20.80 -14.09
C LEU A 112 5.96 20.04 -12.80
N ILE A 113 6.48 20.71 -11.77
CA ILE A 113 6.71 20.11 -10.45
C ILE A 113 5.38 19.76 -9.79
N ALA A 114 4.39 20.66 -9.82
CA ALA A 114 3.05 20.39 -9.33
C ALA A 114 2.40 19.18 -10.03
N PHE A 115 2.55 19.08 -11.36
CA PHE A 115 2.07 17.96 -12.14
C PHE A 115 2.80 16.65 -11.79
N ALA A 116 4.13 16.69 -11.61
CA ALA A 116 4.90 15.53 -11.20
C ALA A 116 4.51 15.04 -9.80
N ILE A 117 4.30 15.96 -8.85
CA ILE A 117 3.89 15.58 -7.50
C ILE A 117 2.43 15.10 -7.49
N LEU A 118 1.52 15.77 -8.20
CA LEU A 118 0.13 15.32 -8.35
C LEU A 118 0.06 13.95 -9.03
N PHE A 119 0.92 13.70 -10.03
CA PHE A 119 1.04 12.39 -10.69
C PHE A 119 1.57 11.34 -9.71
N VAL A 120 2.59 11.64 -8.92
CA VAL A 120 3.10 10.72 -7.87
C VAL A 120 2.03 10.44 -6.81
N ILE A 121 1.24 11.44 -6.41
CA ILE A 121 0.12 11.29 -5.46
C ILE A 121 -1.00 10.45 -6.08
N LEU A 122 -1.32 10.64 -7.36
CA LEU A 122 -2.29 9.81 -8.07
C LEU A 122 -1.84 8.33 -8.17
N MET A 123 -0.53 8.10 -8.22
CA MET A 123 0.06 6.77 -8.34
C MET A 123 0.31 6.07 -7.00
N ALA A 124 0.16 6.78 -5.87
CA ALA A 124 0.22 6.20 -4.53
C ALA A 124 -1.09 5.42 -4.26
N THR A 125 -1.20 4.25 -4.88
CA THR A 125 -2.23 3.27 -4.56
C THR A 125 -1.74 2.51 -3.33
N GLY A 126 -2.59 2.42 -2.29
CA GLY A 126 -2.31 1.55 -1.15
C GLY A 126 -2.18 0.09 -1.60
N GLY A 127 -1.75 -0.78 -0.70
CA GLY A 127 -1.58 -2.20 -0.99
C GLY A 127 -1.91 -3.10 0.19
N ALA A 128 -2.10 -4.37 -0.10
CA ALA A 128 -2.13 -5.42 0.89
C ALA A 128 -0.69 -5.73 1.32
N GLU A 129 -0.36 -5.41 2.57
CA GLU A 129 0.96 -5.58 3.16
C GLU A 129 0.99 -6.78 4.11
N LYS A 130 1.91 -7.69 3.82
CA LYS A 130 2.11 -8.96 4.52
C LYS A 130 0.83 -9.77 4.82
N PRO A 131 -0.09 -9.99 3.86
CA PRO A 131 -0.88 -11.20 3.87
C PRO A 131 -0.02 -12.45 4.06
N VAL A 132 -0.30 -13.21 5.13
CA VAL A 132 0.24 -14.56 5.33
C VAL A 132 -0.90 -15.53 5.62
N ILE A 133 -0.83 -16.72 5.05
CA ILE A 133 -1.86 -17.75 5.11
C ILE A 133 -1.25 -18.99 5.79
N TYR A 134 -1.81 -19.36 6.93
CA TYR A 134 -1.50 -20.62 7.63
C TYR A 134 -2.58 -21.66 7.33
N LEU A 135 -2.14 -22.90 7.13
CA LEU A 135 -3.00 -24.04 6.83
C LEU A 135 -2.85 -25.10 7.93
N TYR A 136 -3.94 -25.41 8.64
CA TYR A 136 -3.97 -26.37 9.74
C TYR A 136 -4.95 -27.51 9.46
N PRO A 137 -4.63 -28.46 8.56
CA PRO A 137 -5.46 -29.64 8.34
C PRO A 137 -5.36 -30.63 9.52
N GLU A 138 -6.33 -31.54 9.66
CA GLU A 138 -6.31 -32.55 10.74
C GLU A 138 -5.24 -33.64 10.53
N LYS A 139 -4.79 -33.81 9.29
CA LYS A 139 -3.73 -34.73 8.86
C LYS A 139 -2.98 -34.11 7.68
N GLU A 140 -1.84 -34.68 7.32
CA GLU A 140 -1.13 -34.33 6.08
C GLU A 140 -2.11 -34.32 4.90
N THR A 141 -2.24 -33.17 4.25
CA THR A 141 -3.26 -32.92 3.24
C THR A 141 -2.69 -32.08 2.12
N ASP A 142 -2.93 -32.51 0.88
CA ASP A 142 -2.67 -31.69 -0.28
C ASP A 142 -3.72 -30.59 -0.40
N VAL A 143 -3.27 -29.35 -0.50
CA VAL A 143 -4.11 -28.16 -0.52
C VAL A 143 -3.77 -27.30 -1.74
N LEU A 144 -4.80 -26.95 -2.51
CA LEU A 144 -4.76 -25.91 -3.52
C LEU A 144 -5.32 -24.63 -2.90
N VAL A 145 -4.54 -23.54 -2.94
CA VAL A 145 -4.90 -22.21 -2.44
C VAL A 145 -4.90 -21.26 -3.62
N GLU A 146 -6.07 -20.81 -4.06
CA GLU A 146 -6.24 -19.89 -5.19
C GLU A 146 -6.60 -18.48 -4.68
N LEU A 147 -5.98 -17.46 -5.26
CA LEU A 147 -6.16 -16.06 -4.86
C LEU A 147 -6.62 -15.22 -6.06
N ASP A 148 -7.88 -14.77 -6.03
CA ASP A 148 -8.46 -13.89 -7.06
C ASP A 148 -8.25 -12.40 -6.70
N TYR A 149 -7.00 -11.99 -6.53
CA TYR A 149 -6.72 -10.63 -6.05
C TYR A 149 -7.08 -9.55 -7.08
N GLN A 150 -7.94 -8.60 -6.70
CA GLN A 150 -8.31 -7.43 -7.49
C GLN A 150 -7.23 -6.34 -7.50
N GLY A 151 -6.00 -6.77 -7.73
CA GLY A 151 -4.81 -5.94 -7.69
C GLY A 151 -3.71 -6.57 -8.51
N LYS A 152 -2.48 -6.31 -8.10
CA LYS A 152 -1.30 -6.94 -8.64
C LYS A 152 -0.46 -7.49 -7.50
N ILE A 153 -0.12 -8.76 -7.56
CA ILE A 153 0.85 -9.37 -6.65
C ILE A 153 2.24 -8.80 -7.00
N ILE A 154 2.93 -8.28 -5.98
CA ILE A 154 4.25 -7.64 -6.13
C ILE A 154 5.37 -8.37 -5.38
N ALA A 155 5.01 -9.23 -4.42
CA ALA A 155 5.90 -10.16 -3.76
C ALA A 155 5.11 -11.36 -3.26
N ASP A 156 5.77 -12.50 -3.18
CA ASP A 156 5.19 -13.80 -2.90
C ASP A 156 6.28 -14.75 -2.41
N TYR A 157 5.93 -15.62 -1.47
CA TYR A 157 6.81 -16.65 -0.92
C TYR A 157 6.00 -17.72 -0.18
N PRO A 158 5.91 -18.98 -0.67
CA PRO A 158 6.50 -19.53 -1.89
C PRO A 158 6.08 -18.78 -3.16
N ASP A 159 6.81 -19.00 -4.24
CA ASP A 159 6.51 -18.34 -5.51
C ASP A 159 5.08 -18.68 -5.98
N TYR A 160 4.32 -17.65 -6.33
CA TYR A 160 2.97 -17.74 -6.89
C TYR A 160 2.98 -18.46 -8.24
N ASP A 161 1.95 -19.27 -8.50
CA ASP A 161 1.77 -19.98 -9.75
C ASP A 161 0.58 -19.41 -10.53
N GLU A 162 0.91 -18.68 -11.59
CA GLU A 162 -0.05 -18.02 -12.48
C GLU A 162 -0.93 -19.02 -13.27
N GLU A 163 -0.47 -20.26 -13.49
CA GLU A 163 -1.24 -21.25 -14.27
C GLU A 163 -2.45 -21.77 -13.48
N ILE A 164 -2.28 -21.91 -12.17
CA ILE A 164 -3.35 -22.33 -11.24
C ILE A 164 -3.95 -21.16 -10.45
N GLY A 165 -3.41 -19.95 -10.61
CA GLY A 165 -3.86 -18.75 -9.89
C GLY A 165 -3.64 -18.84 -8.37
N GLY A 166 -2.50 -19.40 -7.94
CA GLY A 166 -2.30 -19.69 -6.52
C GLY A 166 -1.09 -20.55 -6.17
N TRP A 167 -1.24 -21.36 -5.13
CA TRP A 167 -0.23 -22.27 -4.61
C TRP A 167 -0.78 -23.68 -4.46
N SER A 168 0.01 -24.68 -4.84
CA SER A 168 -0.29 -26.10 -4.64
C SER A 168 0.71 -26.66 -3.64
N VAL A 169 0.24 -26.98 -2.44
CA VAL A 169 1.10 -27.33 -1.29
C VAL A 169 0.65 -28.63 -0.63
N THR A 170 1.53 -29.25 0.14
CA THR A 170 1.17 -30.25 1.14
C THR A 170 1.25 -29.60 2.52
N ALA A 171 0.12 -29.49 3.21
CA ALA A 171 0.00 -28.86 4.52
C ALA A 171 -0.05 -29.90 5.65
N TYR A 172 0.50 -29.53 6.81
CA TYR A 172 0.63 -30.39 7.98
C TYR A 172 -0.11 -29.82 9.20
N PRO A 173 -0.56 -30.65 10.16
CA PRO A 173 -1.33 -30.17 11.32
C PRO A 173 -0.64 -29.13 12.21
N ASP A 174 0.70 -29.03 12.16
CA ASP A 174 1.51 -28.05 12.90
C ASP A 174 1.60 -26.68 12.18
N GLY A 175 0.96 -26.53 11.02
CA GLY A 175 0.93 -25.32 10.21
C GLY A 175 2.02 -25.23 9.17
N LYS A 176 2.93 -26.21 9.12
CA LYS A 176 3.98 -26.28 8.10
C LYS A 176 3.39 -26.57 6.74
N VAL A 177 3.97 -25.99 5.69
CA VAL A 177 3.59 -26.28 4.30
C VAL A 177 4.82 -26.65 3.47
N VAL A 178 4.65 -27.58 2.55
CA VAL A 178 5.67 -27.94 1.54
C VAL A 178 5.13 -27.57 0.18
N ASP A 179 5.82 -26.68 -0.53
CA ASP A 179 5.43 -26.31 -1.88
C ASP A 179 5.67 -27.48 -2.85
N LYS A 180 4.68 -27.81 -3.68
CA LYS A 180 4.80 -28.96 -4.59
C LYS A 180 5.67 -28.67 -5.80
N ARG A 181 5.90 -27.40 -6.13
CA ARG A 181 6.67 -27.00 -7.31
C ARG A 181 8.16 -27.09 -7.05
N ASP A 182 8.61 -26.63 -5.88
CA ASP A 182 10.03 -26.63 -5.51
C ASP A 182 10.42 -27.65 -4.44
N GLY A 183 9.44 -28.28 -3.79
CA GLY A 183 9.64 -29.31 -2.76
C GLY A 183 10.20 -28.78 -1.44
N LYS A 184 10.24 -27.45 -1.24
CA LYS A 184 10.77 -26.84 -0.02
C LYS A 184 9.70 -26.62 1.04
N GLU A 185 10.16 -26.56 2.27
CA GLU A 185 9.34 -26.31 3.45
C GLU A 185 9.24 -24.81 3.75
N TYR A 186 8.04 -24.38 4.13
CA TYR A 186 7.70 -23.01 4.49
C TYR A 186 6.80 -22.99 5.73
N GLU A 187 6.88 -21.91 6.50
CA GLU A 187 6.05 -21.73 7.71
C GLU A 187 4.61 -21.28 7.40
N TYR A 188 4.43 -20.62 6.26
CA TYR A 188 3.17 -20.08 5.76
C TYR A 188 3.31 -19.74 4.26
N ILE A 189 2.19 -19.45 3.59
CA ILE A 189 2.17 -18.80 2.28
C ILE A 189 2.12 -17.29 2.51
N PHE A 190 2.97 -16.51 1.85
CA PHE A 190 3.01 -15.06 1.93
C PHE A 190 2.78 -14.41 0.58
N TRP A 191 2.09 -13.27 0.58
CA TRP A 191 1.99 -12.39 -0.58
C TRP A 191 1.90 -10.92 -0.16
N GLU A 192 2.26 -10.02 -1.06
CA GLU A 192 2.00 -8.58 -1.00
C GLU A 192 1.44 -8.12 -2.34
N GLY A 193 0.57 -7.11 -2.31
CA GLY A 193 -0.09 -6.65 -3.52
C GLY A 193 -0.40 -5.17 -3.55
N GLU A 194 -0.37 -4.58 -4.74
CA GLU A 194 -0.86 -3.23 -5.01
C GLU A 194 -2.33 -3.30 -5.39
N PHE A 195 -3.19 -2.41 -4.86
CA PHE A 195 -4.59 -2.38 -5.28
C PHE A 195 -4.71 -1.72 -6.67
N ASN A 196 -5.50 -2.31 -7.58
CA ASN A 196 -5.75 -1.71 -8.90
C ASN A 196 -6.57 -0.41 -8.81
N LYS A 197 -7.35 -0.26 -7.74
CA LYS A 197 -8.18 0.90 -7.44
C LYS A 197 -8.14 1.18 -5.95
N LYS A 198 -8.37 2.44 -5.56
CA LYS A 198 -8.51 2.79 -4.14
C LYS A 198 -9.65 1.99 -3.51
N VAL A 199 -9.33 1.19 -2.50
CA VAL A 199 -10.33 0.50 -1.67
C VAL A 199 -11.00 1.53 -0.77
N ASN A 200 -12.33 1.49 -0.69
CA ASN A 200 -13.09 2.37 0.19
C ASN A 200 -13.29 1.69 1.55
N TRP A 201 -12.36 1.95 2.47
CA TRP A 201 -12.42 1.41 3.83
C TRP A 201 -13.51 2.08 4.65
N ASP A 202 -14.40 1.30 5.27
CA ASP A 202 -15.43 1.80 6.17
C ASP A 202 -14.86 2.01 7.58
N LEU A 203 -14.27 3.19 7.79
CA LEU A 203 -13.72 3.60 9.08
C LEU A 203 -14.77 4.20 10.04
N SER A 204 -16.05 3.86 9.88
CA SER A 204 -17.11 4.29 10.81
C SER A 204 -16.97 3.66 12.20
N THR A 205 -16.30 2.51 12.27
CA THR A 205 -16.00 1.80 13.52
C THR A 205 -14.51 1.46 13.58
N GLY A 206 -13.95 1.36 14.78
CA GLY A 206 -12.53 1.06 14.97
C GLY A 206 -12.07 1.41 16.38
N PHE A 207 -10.76 1.55 16.56
CA PHE A 207 -10.15 1.81 17.85
C PHE A 207 -9.17 2.97 17.74
N ALA A 208 -9.30 3.96 18.62
CA ALA A 208 -8.31 5.03 18.77
C ALA A 208 -7.33 4.66 19.90
N VAL A 209 -6.15 4.17 19.52
CA VAL A 209 -5.17 3.55 20.43
C VAL A 209 -3.91 4.41 20.47
N LYS A 210 -3.33 4.67 21.64
CA LYS A 210 -2.03 5.34 21.69
C LYS A 210 -0.93 4.48 21.07
N GLY A 211 0.11 5.10 20.51
CA GLY A 211 1.27 4.37 20.02
C GLY A 211 1.91 3.47 21.09
N GLU A 212 2.09 4.00 22.30
CA GLU A 212 2.68 3.27 23.43
C GLU A 212 1.87 2.01 23.82
N ASP A 213 0.54 2.07 23.70
CA ASP A 213 -0.38 0.99 24.09
C ASP A 213 -0.64 -0.04 22.97
N THR A 214 -0.14 0.23 21.76
CA THR A 214 -0.50 -0.54 20.55
C THR A 214 -0.14 -2.02 20.67
N ARG A 215 0.98 -2.36 21.32
CA ARG A 215 1.38 -3.77 21.49
C ARG A 215 0.36 -4.55 22.31
N GLU A 216 0.01 -4.03 23.48
CA GLU A 216 -0.93 -4.68 24.40
C GLU A 216 -2.32 -4.75 23.77
N PHE A 217 -2.74 -3.66 23.13
CA PHE A 217 -3.99 -3.62 22.37
C PHE A 217 -4.07 -4.73 21.31
N LEU A 218 -3.04 -4.86 20.45
CA LEU A 218 -3.02 -5.89 19.41
C LEU A 218 -3.01 -7.29 20.01
N GLN A 219 -2.18 -7.54 21.04
CA GLN A 219 -2.13 -8.84 21.70
C GLN A 219 -3.50 -9.25 22.26
N ASN A 220 -4.20 -8.32 22.92
CA ASN A 220 -5.53 -8.57 23.46
C ASN A 220 -6.58 -8.79 22.36
N LYS A 221 -6.67 -7.90 21.36
CA LYS A 221 -7.72 -7.97 20.33
C LYS A 221 -7.53 -9.16 19.39
N LEU A 222 -6.30 -9.45 18.96
CA LEU A 222 -6.02 -10.58 18.06
C LEU A 222 -6.24 -11.92 18.79
N SER A 223 -5.89 -12.01 20.08
CA SER A 223 -6.22 -13.20 20.87
C SER A 223 -7.74 -13.39 21.03
N LEU A 224 -8.51 -12.30 21.23
CA LEU A 224 -9.97 -12.35 21.29
C LEU A 224 -10.60 -12.77 19.95
N MET A 225 -9.98 -12.40 18.82
CA MET A 225 -10.36 -12.87 17.48
C MET A 225 -10.04 -14.35 17.24
N GLY A 226 -9.39 -15.04 18.18
CA GLY A 226 -9.06 -16.47 18.05
C GLY A 226 -7.72 -16.76 17.37
N MET A 227 -6.85 -15.75 17.19
CA MET A 227 -5.47 -15.98 16.73
C MET A 227 -4.62 -16.64 17.82
N THR A 228 -3.74 -17.54 17.44
CA THR A 228 -2.80 -18.19 18.37
C THR A 228 -1.58 -17.30 18.64
N PRO A 229 -0.81 -17.56 19.72
CA PRO A 229 0.46 -16.86 19.96
C PRO A 229 1.45 -16.93 18.80
N LYS A 230 1.48 -18.02 18.02
CA LYS A 230 2.32 -18.10 16.84
C LYS A 230 1.93 -17.01 15.82
N GLU A 231 0.65 -16.93 15.50
CA GLU A 231 0.11 -16.04 14.47
C GLU A 231 0.13 -14.56 14.89
N TYR A 232 -0.40 -14.23 16.08
CA TYR A 232 -0.49 -12.83 16.48
C TYR A 232 0.88 -12.22 16.80
N ASN A 233 1.87 -13.02 17.23
CA ASN A 233 3.21 -12.49 17.49
C ASN A 233 3.87 -12.00 16.20
N GLU A 234 3.74 -12.74 15.10
CA GLU A 234 4.28 -12.31 13.80
C GLU A 234 3.55 -11.07 13.26
N PHE A 235 2.22 -11.03 13.42
CA PHE A 235 1.42 -9.84 13.13
C PHE A 235 1.97 -8.61 13.87
N ILE A 236 2.15 -8.74 15.19
CA ILE A 236 2.63 -7.65 16.06
C ILE A 236 4.05 -7.26 15.67
N VAL A 237 4.96 -8.22 15.43
CA VAL A 237 6.35 -7.92 15.06
C VAL A 237 6.43 -7.08 13.79
N TYR A 238 5.54 -7.31 12.82
CA TYR A 238 5.49 -6.51 11.59
C TYR A 238 4.87 -5.12 11.80
N TRP A 239 3.70 -5.07 12.45
CA TRP A 239 2.89 -3.85 12.50
C TRP A 239 3.25 -2.90 13.65
N TYR A 240 3.55 -3.41 14.85
CA TYR A 240 3.83 -2.58 16.03
C TYR A 240 4.96 -1.56 15.83
N PRO A 241 6.12 -1.90 15.20
CA PRO A 241 7.20 -0.93 14.99
C PRO A 241 6.79 0.33 14.22
N ARG A 242 5.76 0.22 13.37
CA ARG A 242 5.24 1.33 12.55
C ARG A 242 4.28 2.23 13.32
N MET A 243 3.57 1.67 14.31
CA MET A 243 2.54 2.36 15.08
C MET A 243 3.03 2.94 16.42
N LYS A 244 4.09 2.39 17.00
CA LYS A 244 4.49 2.66 18.39
C LYS A 244 4.84 4.12 18.71
N ASN A 245 5.30 4.87 17.70
CA ASN A 245 5.75 6.25 17.87
C ASN A 245 4.68 7.28 17.50
N ASN A 246 3.50 6.83 17.03
CA ASN A 246 2.40 7.72 16.71
C ASN A 246 1.72 8.18 18.00
N PRO A 247 1.26 9.43 18.11
CA PRO A 247 0.49 9.88 19.27
C PRO A 247 -0.73 8.99 19.50
N TYR A 248 -1.48 8.74 18.42
CA TYR A 248 -2.57 7.78 18.35
C TYR A 248 -2.55 7.06 17.00
N ASN A 249 -3.22 5.91 16.95
CA ASN A 249 -3.49 5.13 15.76
C ASN A 249 -5.00 4.89 15.71
N LEU A 250 -5.62 5.19 14.58
CA LEU A 250 -6.94 4.65 14.26
C LEU A 250 -6.73 3.26 13.66
N ILE A 251 -7.24 2.23 14.31
CA ILE A 251 -7.14 0.84 13.87
C ILE A 251 -8.53 0.31 13.56
N HIS A 252 -8.70 -0.25 12.37
CA HIS A 252 -9.91 -0.91 11.92
C HIS A 252 -9.56 -2.29 11.37
N PHE A 253 -10.29 -3.32 11.78
CA PHE A 253 -10.16 -4.66 11.22
C PHE A 253 -11.19 -4.84 10.11
N ALA A 254 -10.71 -4.84 8.87
CA ALA A 254 -11.52 -4.90 7.68
C ALA A 254 -12.17 -6.27 7.51
N GLY A 255 -13.44 -6.24 7.11
CA GLY A 255 -14.24 -7.43 6.82
C GLY A 255 -14.45 -7.60 5.32
N LYS A 256 -15.69 -7.39 4.87
CA LYS A 256 -16.13 -7.65 3.50
C LYS A 256 -15.34 -6.83 2.47
N GLU A 257 -14.99 -5.60 2.79
CA GLU A 257 -14.20 -4.72 1.91
C GLU A 257 -12.83 -5.31 1.56
N TYR A 258 -12.19 -6.06 2.47
CA TYR A 258 -10.97 -6.80 2.13
C TYR A 258 -11.28 -8.13 1.43
N VAL A 259 -12.20 -8.93 1.98
CA VAL A 259 -12.52 -10.28 1.47
C VAL A 259 -12.97 -10.25 0.01
N ASP A 260 -13.76 -9.26 -0.38
CA ASP A 260 -14.21 -9.09 -1.76
C ASP A 260 -13.08 -8.66 -2.69
N SER A 261 -12.08 -7.92 -2.18
CA SER A 261 -10.93 -7.46 -2.96
C SER A 261 -9.88 -8.55 -3.18
N ALA A 262 -9.87 -9.58 -2.34
CA ALA A 262 -8.95 -10.70 -2.40
C ALA A 262 -9.65 -12.02 -2.07
N PRO A 263 -10.63 -12.50 -2.88
CA PRO A 263 -11.27 -13.78 -2.65
C PRO A 263 -10.26 -14.93 -2.62
N LEU A 264 -10.42 -15.81 -1.64
CA LEU A 264 -9.54 -16.95 -1.40
C LEU A 264 -10.36 -18.23 -1.56
N ASN A 265 -9.99 -19.08 -2.53
CA ASN A 265 -10.61 -20.38 -2.74
C ASN A 265 -9.61 -21.46 -2.33
N ILE A 266 -10.03 -22.37 -1.46
CA ILE A 266 -9.15 -23.41 -0.91
C ILE A 266 -9.80 -24.78 -1.11
N THR A 267 -9.02 -25.72 -1.66
CA THR A 267 -9.43 -27.10 -1.89
C THR A 267 -8.42 -28.06 -1.24
N PRO A 268 -8.84 -29.00 -0.37
CA PRO A 268 -10.22 -29.22 0.10
C PRO A 268 -10.76 -28.03 0.88
N LYS A 269 -12.09 -27.89 0.91
CA LYS A 269 -12.74 -26.78 1.59
C LYS A 269 -12.39 -26.80 3.09
N PRO A 270 -11.85 -25.70 3.66
CA PRO A 270 -11.64 -25.59 5.10
C PRO A 270 -12.97 -25.59 5.85
N ASP A 271 -12.96 -26.20 7.03
CA ASP A 271 -14.08 -26.19 7.96
C ASP A 271 -14.20 -24.83 8.67
N SER A 272 -13.07 -24.14 8.86
CA SER A 272 -13.01 -22.83 9.51
C SER A 272 -12.01 -21.91 8.81
N VAL A 273 -12.40 -20.67 8.54
CA VAL A 273 -11.52 -19.65 7.93
C VAL A 273 -11.59 -18.36 8.74
N LEU A 274 -10.43 -17.90 9.23
CA LEU A 274 -10.25 -16.60 9.88
C LEU A 274 -9.41 -15.71 8.96
N ARG A 275 -9.91 -14.53 8.60
CA ARG A 275 -9.16 -13.52 7.83
C ARG A 275 -9.13 -12.21 8.61
N VAL A 276 -7.96 -11.82 9.09
CA VAL A 276 -7.75 -10.60 9.87
C VAL A 276 -6.95 -9.60 9.04
N PHE A 277 -7.61 -8.59 8.49
CA PHE A 277 -6.93 -7.55 7.72
C PHE A 277 -7.01 -6.21 8.45
N MET A 278 -5.87 -5.68 8.90
CA MET A 278 -5.84 -4.43 9.65
C MET A 278 -5.62 -3.23 8.73
N VAL A 279 -6.55 -2.29 8.76
CA VAL A 279 -6.40 -0.96 8.19
C VAL A 279 -6.03 -0.03 9.33
N TYR A 280 -4.88 0.63 9.25
CA TYR A 280 -4.51 1.61 10.26
C TYR A 280 -4.14 2.96 9.67
N LYS A 281 -4.42 4.02 10.44
CA LYS A 281 -4.08 5.40 10.10
C LYS A 281 -3.44 6.10 11.31
N PRO A 282 -2.26 6.72 11.17
CA PRO A 282 -1.67 7.52 12.24
C PRO A 282 -2.52 8.76 12.53
N LEU A 283 -2.63 9.11 13.81
CA LEU A 283 -3.39 10.26 14.30
C LEU A 283 -2.54 11.16 15.20
N ASN A 284 -2.72 12.47 15.08
CA ASN A 284 -2.05 13.45 15.94
C ASN A 284 -2.72 13.59 17.33
N HIS A 285 -3.99 13.22 17.44
CA HIS A 285 -4.79 13.28 18.67
C HIS A 285 -5.82 12.15 18.69
N LYS A 286 -6.35 11.84 19.88
CA LYS A 286 -7.42 10.85 20.02
C LYS A 286 -8.67 11.32 19.28
N VAL A 287 -9.33 10.41 18.58
CA VAL A 287 -10.65 10.63 17.98
C VAL A 287 -11.69 9.80 18.73
N ASP A 288 -12.92 10.33 18.81
CA ASP A 288 -14.06 9.56 19.30
C ASP A 288 -14.57 8.67 18.16
N ILE A 289 -14.52 7.37 18.36
CA ILE A 289 -14.96 6.36 17.40
C ILE A 289 -15.73 5.25 18.11
N VAL A 290 -16.74 4.70 17.44
CA VAL A 290 -17.45 3.53 17.93
C VAL A 290 -16.54 2.32 17.83
N GLU A 291 -16.30 1.65 18.95
CA GLU A 291 -15.47 0.43 18.97
C GLU A 291 -16.08 -0.69 18.14
N GLN A 292 -15.25 -1.38 17.35
CA GLN A 292 -15.69 -2.58 16.64
C GLN A 292 -16.04 -3.69 17.63
N GLU A 293 -17.15 -4.37 17.37
CA GLU A 293 -17.45 -5.62 18.04
C GLU A 293 -16.52 -6.72 17.51
N ILE A 294 -15.84 -7.41 18.43
CA ILE A 294 -14.96 -8.54 18.08
C ILE A 294 -15.72 -9.83 18.33
N ILE A 295 -16.01 -10.54 17.25
CA ILE A 295 -16.65 -11.85 17.29
C ILE A 295 -15.55 -12.91 17.41
N PRO A 296 -15.50 -13.72 18.49
CA PRO A 296 -14.51 -14.78 18.63
C PRO A 296 -14.64 -15.83 17.52
N PHE A 297 -13.50 -16.25 16.97
CA PHE A 297 -13.43 -17.33 15.99
C PHE A 297 -13.26 -18.69 16.67
N GLU A 298 -14.03 -19.68 16.22
CA GLU A 298 -13.90 -21.07 16.65
C GLU A 298 -13.16 -21.90 15.60
N ARG A 299 -12.11 -22.59 16.02
CA ARG A 299 -11.34 -23.51 15.16
C ARG A 299 -12.00 -24.89 15.15
N LYS A 300 -12.44 -25.34 13.99
CA LYS A 300 -13.04 -26.67 13.76
C LYS A 300 -12.37 -27.29 12.53
N GLY A 301 -12.04 -28.57 12.59
CA GLY A 301 -11.50 -29.35 11.48
C GLY A 301 -10.31 -28.67 10.79
N PHE A 302 -10.27 -28.74 9.46
CA PHE A 302 -9.29 -28.03 8.66
C PHE A 302 -9.49 -26.51 8.82
N THR A 303 -8.56 -25.87 9.52
CA THR A 303 -8.59 -24.44 9.82
C THR A 303 -7.59 -23.67 8.96
N VAL A 304 -8.02 -22.55 8.40
CA VAL A 304 -7.17 -21.58 7.70
C VAL A 304 -7.19 -20.25 8.44
N VAL A 305 -6.01 -19.66 8.62
CA VAL A 305 -5.87 -18.31 9.18
C VAL A 305 -5.08 -17.47 8.20
N GLU A 306 -5.65 -16.36 7.76
CA GLU A 306 -4.91 -15.32 7.05
C GLU A 306 -4.87 -14.06 7.90
N TRP A 307 -3.71 -13.40 7.93
CA TRP A 307 -3.64 -12.02 8.42
C TRP A 307 -2.81 -11.14 7.52
N GLY A 308 -3.15 -9.86 7.46
CA GLY A 308 -2.45 -8.84 6.69
C GLY A 308 -2.89 -7.44 7.11
N GLY A 309 -2.56 -6.43 6.32
CA GLY A 309 -3.08 -5.08 6.56
C GLY A 309 -2.62 -4.03 5.56
N THR A 310 -2.91 -2.77 5.86
CA THR A 310 -2.51 -1.61 5.07
C THR A 310 -2.42 -0.35 5.94
N GLU A 311 -1.49 0.54 5.60
CA GLU A 311 -1.43 1.89 6.14
C GLU A 311 -2.19 2.88 5.24
N LEU A 312 -2.92 3.82 5.85
CA LEU A 312 -3.59 4.95 5.19
C LEU A 312 -2.93 6.30 5.45
#